data_AF-A0A372UD02-F1
#
_entry.id   AF-A0A372UD02-F1
#
_cell.length_a   1.000
_cell.length_b   1.000
_cell.length_c   1.000
_cell.angle_alpha   90.00
_cell.angle_beta   90.00
_cell.angle_gamma   90.00
#
_symmetry.space_group_name_H-M   'P 1'
#
loop_
_entity.id
_entity.type
_entity.pdbx_description
1 polymer ?
#
loop_
_entity_poly.entity_id
_entity_poly.type
_entity_poly.pdbx_seq_one_letter_code
_entity_poly.pdbx_strand_id
1 'polypeptide(L)'
;MENEKKVYVLPEFDGGNVPVTEAAKIMKKDQQFIRQGMIQGILPIGTVFKKEGSKQYDYYISPKLFWEYTGYVYRTKESEK
;
A
#
# COMPACT_ATOMS: atom_id res chain seq x y z
N MET A 1 26.47 -2.91 27.76
CA MET A 1 25.90 -3.45 26.51
C MET A 1 25.61 -2.24 25.65
N GLU A 2 26.50 -1.91 24.70
CA GLU A 2 26.31 -0.78 23.80
C GLU A 2 25.07 -1.05 22.93
N ASN A 3 24.13 -0.10 22.94
CA ASN A 3 23.01 -0.10 22.03
C ASN A 3 23.55 0.19 20.62
N GLU A 4 23.80 -0.85 19.84
CA GLU A 4 24.10 -0.71 18.42
C GLU A 4 22.94 0.00 17.72
N LYS A 5 23.15 1.26 17.32
CA LYS A 5 22.21 2.00 16.49
C LYS A 5 22.21 1.40 15.08
N LYS A 6 21.19 0.62 14.74
CA LYS A 6 20.97 0.16 13.36
C LYS A 6 20.43 1.31 12.52
N VAL A 7 21.17 1.67 11.48
CA VAL A 7 20.74 2.65 10.46
C VAL A 7 20.10 1.89 9.31
N TYR A 8 18.86 2.22 8.97
CA TYR A 8 18.16 1.66 7.81
C TYR A 8 18.05 2.72 6.73
N VAL A 9 18.47 2.38 5.50
CA VAL A 9 18.22 3.21 4.32
C VAL A 9 16.85 2.84 3.78
N LEU A 10 15.92 3.78 3.83
CA LEU A 10 14.57 3.63 3.30
C LEU A 10 14.55 4.01 1.81
N PRO A 11 13.76 3.31 0.97
CA PRO A 11 13.52 3.76 -0.39
C PRO A 11 12.72 5.07 -0.38
N GLU A 12 12.87 5.84 -1.45
CA GLU A 12 12.04 7.03 -1.67
C GLU A 12 10.63 6.61 -2.07
N PHE A 13 9.64 7.29 -1.49
CA PHE A 13 8.22 7.11 -1.79
C PHE A 13 7.68 8.42 -2.33
N ASP A 14 6.91 8.35 -3.42
CA ASP A 14 6.30 9.53 -4.05
C ASP A 14 5.17 10.17 -3.23
N GLY A 15 4.80 9.57 -2.09
CA GLY A 15 3.71 10.03 -1.22
C GLY A 15 2.31 9.85 -1.82
N GLY A 16 2.21 9.22 -2.99
CA GLY A 16 0.96 9.02 -3.71
C GLY A 16 0.13 7.85 -3.19
N ASN A 17 -0.63 7.26 -4.10
CA ASN A 17 -1.50 6.11 -3.84
C ASN A 17 -1.10 4.97 -4.76
N VAL A 18 -0.91 3.76 -4.21
CA VAL A 18 -0.78 2.56 -5.04
C VAL A 18 -2.19 2.16 -5.54
N PRO A 19 -2.47 2.13 -6.85
CA PRO A 19 -3.78 1.72 -7.31
C PRO A 19 -4.06 0.25 -6.94
N VAL A 20 -5.31 -0.07 -6.57
CA VAL A 20 -5.73 -1.45 -6.24
C VAL A 20 -5.36 -2.44 -7.36
N THR A 21 -5.42 -1.99 -8.62
CA THR A 21 -5.01 -2.78 -9.78
C THR A 21 -3.53 -3.14 -9.77
N GLU A 22 -2.66 -2.21 -9.39
CA GLU A 22 -1.22 -2.43 -9.31
C GLU A 22 -0.87 -3.27 -8.08
N ALA A 23 -1.49 -2.99 -6.94
CA ALA A 23 -1.34 -3.81 -5.73
C ALA A 23 -1.70 -5.28 -6.00
N ALA A 24 -2.82 -5.53 -6.69
CA ALA A 24 -3.25 -6.87 -7.08
C ALA A 24 -2.22 -7.57 -8.00
N LYS A 25 -1.70 -6.87 -9.01
CA LYS A 25 -0.64 -7.38 -9.90
C LYS A 25 0.63 -7.75 -9.13
N ILE A 26 1.10 -6.85 -8.27
CA ILE A 26 2.33 -7.03 -7.48
C ILE A 26 2.19 -8.22 -6.53
N MET A 27 1.04 -8.36 -5.87
CA MET A 27 0.75 -9.47 -4.95
C MET A 27 0.39 -10.78 -5.68
N LYS A 28 0.25 -10.78 -7.01
CA LYS A 28 -0.26 -11.90 -7.82
C LYS A 28 -1.60 -12.43 -7.29
N LYS A 29 -2.49 -11.49 -6.97
CA LYS A 29 -3.86 -11.75 -6.52
C LYS A 29 -4.84 -11.00 -7.40
N ASP A 30 -6.11 -11.34 -7.28
CA ASP A 30 -7.18 -10.56 -7.91
C ASP A 30 -7.47 -9.27 -7.10
N GLN A 31 -8.13 -8.30 -7.74
CA GLN A 31 -8.45 -7.02 -7.09
C GLN A 31 -9.46 -7.18 -5.94
N GLN A 32 -10.32 -8.20 -5.97
CA GLN A 32 -11.31 -8.42 -4.93
C GLN A 32 -10.66 -8.88 -3.63
N PHE A 33 -9.61 -9.71 -3.72
CA PHE A 33 -8.76 -10.06 -2.58
C PHE A 33 -8.20 -8.81 -1.88
N ILE A 34 -7.65 -7.86 -2.65
CA ILE A 34 -7.13 -6.60 -2.09
C ILE A 34 -8.24 -5.80 -1.41
N ARG A 35 -9.37 -5.59 -2.10
CA ARG A 35 -10.50 -4.80 -1.58
C ARG A 35 -11.07 -5.40 -0.29
N GLN A 36 -11.36 -6.69 -0.28
CA GLN A 36 -11.96 -7.37 0.87
C GLN A 36 -10.96 -7.48 2.02
N GLY A 37 -9.69 -7.78 1.73
CA GLY A 37 -8.65 -7.82 2.75
C GLY A 37 -8.46 -6.47 3.45
N MET A 38 -8.51 -5.36 2.69
CA MET A 38 -8.45 -4.02 3.30
C MET A 38 -9.72 -3.67 4.08
N ILE A 39 -10.92 -3.98 3.57
CA ILE A 39 -12.19 -3.74 4.29
C ILE A 39 -12.22 -4.51 5.63
N GLN A 40 -11.72 -5.74 5.64
CA GLN A 40 -11.69 -6.58 6.84
C GLN A 40 -10.53 -6.26 7.79
N GLY A 41 -9.61 -5.37 7.40
CA GLY A 41 -8.41 -5.05 8.19
C GLY A 41 -7.32 -6.14 8.14
N ILE A 42 -7.47 -7.16 7.29
CA ILE A 42 -6.48 -8.25 7.12
C ILE A 42 -5.28 -7.78 6.30
N LEU A 43 -5.48 -6.83 5.38
CA LEU A 43 -4.42 -6.19 4.61
C LEU A 43 -4.17 -4.77 5.15
N PRO A 44 -3.27 -4.59 6.13
CA PRO A 44 -2.98 -3.31 6.77
C PRO A 44 -2.04 -2.43 5.92
N ILE A 45 -2.38 -2.27 4.63
CA ILE A 45 -1.55 -1.58 3.63
C ILE A 45 -2.00 -0.14 3.35
N GLY A 46 -3.03 0.33 4.06
CA GLY A 46 -3.57 1.67 3.90
C GLY A 46 -4.94 1.82 4.56
N THR A 47 -5.78 2.67 3.97
CA THR A 47 -7.07 3.08 4.51
C THR A 47 -8.19 2.76 3.54
N VAL A 48 -9.32 2.32 4.08
CA VAL A 48 -10.58 2.19 3.35
C VAL A 48 -11.60 3.16 3.95
N PHE A 49 -12.25 3.93 3.09
CA PHE A 49 -13.33 4.81 3.50
C PHE A 49 -14.62 4.42 2.78
N LYS A 50 -15.73 4.38 3.53
CA LYS A 50 -17.06 4.17 2.99
C LYS A 50 -17.92 5.36 3.37
N LYS A 51 -18.39 6.11 2.38
CA LYS A 51 -19.33 7.20 2.63
C LYS A 51 -20.66 6.65 3.12
N GLU A 52 -21.25 7.29 4.12
CA GLU A 52 -22.57 6.93 4.65
C GLU A 52 -23.62 6.95 3.53
N GLY A 53 -24.47 5.93 3.47
CA GLY A 53 -25.46 5.74 2.41
C GLY A 53 -24.90 5.29 1.05
N SER A 54 -23.59 5.19 0.87
CA SER A 54 -22.97 4.70 -0.38
C SER A 54 -22.69 3.19 -0.35
N LYS A 55 -22.80 2.55 -1.52
CA LYS A 55 -22.30 1.18 -1.74
C LYS A 55 -20.83 1.16 -2.19
N GLN A 56 -20.27 2.33 -2.50
CA GLN A 56 -18.90 2.47 -2.99
C GLN A 56 -17.93 2.67 -1.82
N TYR A 57 -16.70 2.21 -2.04
CA TYR A 57 -15.59 2.34 -1.11
C TYR A 57 -14.45 3.07 -1.83
N ASP A 58 -13.83 4.00 -1.11
CA ASP A 58 -12.60 4.66 -1.51
C ASP A 58 -11.42 3.96 -0.85
N TYR A 59 -10.37 3.74 -1.62
CA TYR A 59 -9.18 3.00 -1.19
C TYR A 59 -7.96 3.89 -1.33
N TYR A 60 -7.23 4.02 -0.24
CA TYR A 60 -5.89 4.59 -0.23
C TYR A 60 -4.92 3.50 0.19
N ILE A 61 -3.97 3.14 -0.66
CA ILE A 61 -2.88 2.22 -0.36
C ILE A 61 -1.61 3.05 -0.25
N SER A 62 -1.03 3.08 0.96
CA SER A 62 0.20 3.83 1.21
C SER A 62 1.38 3.14 0.55
N PRO A 63 2.18 3.82 -0.31
CA PRO A 63 3.37 3.23 -0.91
C PRO A 63 4.35 2.68 0.14
N LYS A 64 4.47 3.36 1.29
CA LYS A 64 5.32 2.92 2.41
C LYS A 64 4.79 1.64 3.05
N LEU A 65 3.53 1.61 3.50
CA LEU A 65 2.96 0.41 4.14
C LEU A 65 2.94 -0.78 3.18
N PHE A 66 2.67 -0.51 1.90
CA PHE A 66 2.69 -1.54 0.88
C PHE A 66 4.10 -2.11 0.65
N TRP A 67 5.13 -1.26 0.64
CA TRP A 67 6.53 -1.71 0.62
C TRP A 67 6.89 -2.50 1.88
N GLU A 68 6.50 -2.04 3.08
CA GLU A 68 6.77 -2.79 4.32
C GLU A 68 6.11 -4.17 4.30
N TYR A 69 4.91 -4.28 3.72
CA TYR A 69 4.15 -5.54 3.64
C TYR A 69 4.66 -6.49 2.54
N THR A 70 5.07 -5.96 1.39
CA THR A 70 5.37 -6.78 0.20
C THR A 70 6.85 -6.84 -0.17
N GLY A 71 7.68 -5.93 0.37
CA GLY A 71 9.05 -5.70 -0.07
C GLY A 71 9.17 -4.96 -1.40
N TYR A 72 8.05 -4.58 -2.04
CA TYR A 72 8.05 -3.96 -3.37
C TYR A 72 7.96 -2.43 -3.28
N VAL A 73 8.90 -1.73 -3.91
CA VAL A 73 8.87 -0.26 -4.02
C VAL A 73 8.00 0.12 -5.22
N TYR A 74 6.79 0.63 -4.95
CA TYR A 74 5.96 1.20 -6.00
C TYR A 74 6.53 2.52 -6.49
N ARG A 75 6.71 2.64 -7.81
CA ARG A 75 7.16 3.87 -8.47
C ARG A 75 6.14 4.25 -9.54
N THR A 76 5.66 5.48 -9.48
CA THR A 76 4.85 6.05 -10.55
C THR A 76 5.74 6.36 -11.76
N LYS A 77 5.20 6.25 -12.97
CA LYS A 77 5.94 6.60 -14.20
C LYS A 77 6.35 8.08 -14.24
N GLU A 78 5.72 8.92 -13.41
CA GLU A 78 6.07 10.33 -13.25
C GLU A 78 7.36 10.51 -12.44
N SER A 79 7.72 9.55 -11.59
CA SER A 79 8.97 9.56 -10.80
C SER A 79 10.23 9.15 -11.60
N GLU A 80 10.07 8.76 -12.87
CA GLU A 80 11.17 8.43 -13.79
C GLU A 80 11.53 9.58 -14.74
N LYS A 81 10.91 10.76 -14.57
CA LYS A 81 11.26 12.01 -15.27
C LYS A 81 12.21 12.84 -14.43
#